data_AF-A0A2E3TUT9-F1
#
_entry.id   AF-A0A2E3TUT9-F1
#
_cell.length_a   1.000
_cell.length_b   1.000
_cell.length_c   1.000
_cell.angle_alpha   90.00
_cell.angle_beta   90.00
_cell.angle_gamma   90.00
#
_symmetry.space_group_name_H-M   'P 1'
#
loop_
_entity.id
_entity.type
_entity.pdbx_description
1 polymer ?
#
loop_
_entity_poly.entity_id
_entity_poly.type
_entity_poly.pdbx_seq_one_letter_code
_entity_poly.pdbx_strand_id
1 'polypeptide(L)'
;MSNMLVDGGAIGAAINFGDITSGGPVVDLAIGWMLFDAEVPEEFRRAIPHADGATRLRGAAWVLRFALMYLTNPADNPRLNSKGRRLLPSVMSGELA
;
A
#
# COMPACT_ATOMS: atom_id res chain seq x y z
N MET A 1 -8.20 -6.89 -2.89
CA MET A 1 -8.16 -6.72 -1.42
C MET A 1 -9.36 -7.40 -0.81
N SER A 2 -9.22 -8.06 0.34
CA SER A 2 -10.31 -8.80 1.01
C SER A 2 -11.15 -7.96 1.97
N ASN A 3 -10.78 -6.70 2.21
CA ASN A 3 -11.38 -5.85 3.25
C ASN A 3 -12.28 -4.72 2.70
N MET A 4 -12.54 -4.71 1.39
CA MET A 4 -13.45 -3.75 0.75
C MET A 4 -14.64 -4.50 0.18
N LEU A 5 -15.86 -4.06 0.51
CA LEU A 5 -17.10 -4.57 -0.07
C LEU A 5 -17.50 -3.69 -1.25
N VAL A 6 -17.79 -4.31 -2.38
CA VAL A 6 -18.17 -3.64 -3.62
C VAL A 6 -19.58 -4.05 -3.99
N ASP A 7 -20.44 -3.06 -4.26
CA ASP A 7 -21.80 -3.23 -4.75
C ASP A 7 -22.03 -2.32 -5.97
N GLY A 8 -22.58 -2.87 -7.06
CA GLY A 8 -22.79 -2.11 -8.30
C GLY A 8 -21.53 -1.47 -8.90
N GLY A 9 -20.34 -1.98 -8.61
CA GLY A 9 -19.06 -1.39 -9.05
C GLY A 9 -18.54 -0.24 -8.20
N ALA A 10 -19.22 0.11 -7.10
CA ALA A 10 -18.80 1.12 -6.13
C ALA A 10 -18.39 0.49 -4.80
N ILE A 11 -17.45 1.11 -4.09
CA ILE A 11 -17.07 0.70 -2.73
C ILE A 11 -18.22 1.08 -1.78
N GLY A 12 -18.85 0.09 -1.16
CA GLY A 12 -19.96 0.29 -0.22
C GLY A 12 -19.54 0.23 1.26
N ALA A 13 -18.48 -0.51 1.59
CA ALA A 13 -17.97 -0.59 2.96
C ALA A 13 -16.51 -1.03 3.02
N ALA A 14 -15.84 -0.64 4.10
CA ALA A 14 -14.55 -1.17 4.52
C ALA A 14 -14.72 -1.94 5.83
N ILE A 15 -14.02 -3.06 5.96
CA ILE A 15 -14.06 -3.93 7.15
C ILE A 15 -12.65 -4.17 7.68
N ASN A 16 -12.55 -4.93 8.77
CA ASN A 16 -11.28 -5.34 9.38
C ASN A 16 -10.46 -4.17 9.97
N PHE A 17 -11.09 -3.47 10.93
CA PHE A 17 -10.49 -2.36 11.66
C PHE A 17 -9.72 -2.79 12.93
N GLY A 18 -9.35 -4.07 13.04
CA GLY A 18 -8.68 -4.64 14.23
C GLY A 18 -7.30 -4.05 14.51
N ASP A 19 -6.64 -3.53 13.48
CA ASP A 19 -5.31 -2.90 13.56
C ASP A 19 -5.38 -1.35 13.59
N ILE A 20 -6.56 -0.74 13.75
CA ILE A 20 -6.67 0.72 13.91
C ILE A 20 -5.89 1.14 15.17
N THR A 21 -5.02 2.12 15.01
CA THR A 21 -4.29 2.77 16.09
C THR A 21 -4.28 4.29 15.88
N SER A 22 -3.88 5.07 16.90
CA SER A 22 -3.77 6.53 16.81
C SER A 22 -2.54 7.02 16.02
N GLY A 23 -2.07 6.23 15.04
CA GLY A 23 -0.91 6.56 14.21
C GLY A 23 -1.19 7.66 13.18
N GLY A 24 -0.14 8.19 12.57
CA GLY A 24 -0.28 9.11 11.43
C GLY A 24 -0.74 8.38 10.16
N PRO A 25 -1.25 9.12 9.15
CA PRO A 25 -1.89 8.55 7.94
C PRO A 25 -0.93 7.80 7.01
N VAL A 26 0.35 7.76 7.36
CA VAL A 26 1.44 7.26 6.53
C VAL A 26 1.28 5.78 6.17
N VAL A 27 0.79 4.96 7.12
CA VAL A 27 0.60 3.52 6.89
C VAL A 27 -0.56 3.29 5.93
N ASP A 28 -1.61 4.11 6.00
CA ASP A 28 -2.79 3.99 5.13
C ASP A 28 -2.43 4.32 3.67
N LEU A 29 -1.42 5.15 3.43
CA LEU A 29 -0.94 5.45 2.06
C LEU A 29 -0.37 4.22 1.35
N ALA A 30 0.14 3.24 2.09
CA ALA A 30 0.71 2.03 1.50
C ALA A 30 -0.31 1.26 0.63
N ILE A 31 -1.61 1.47 0.89
CA ILE A 31 -2.71 0.91 0.10
C ILE A 31 -2.62 1.25 -1.40
N GLY A 32 -2.07 2.43 -1.76
CA GLY A 32 -1.88 2.83 -3.15
C GLY A 32 -1.00 1.84 -3.90
N TRP A 33 0.18 1.52 -3.37
CA TRP A 33 1.10 0.54 -3.98
C TRP A 33 0.57 -0.90 -3.92
N MET A 34 -0.24 -1.21 -2.90
CA MET A 34 -0.79 -2.56 -2.74
C MET A 34 -2.02 -2.83 -3.60
N LEU A 35 -2.78 -1.80 -3.98
CA LEU A 35 -3.94 -1.91 -4.88
C LEU A 35 -3.53 -1.99 -6.34
N PHE A 36 -2.60 -1.14 -6.77
CA PHE A 36 -2.29 -0.96 -8.18
C PHE A 36 -1.05 -1.76 -8.59
N ASP A 37 -1.12 -2.43 -9.74
CA ASP A 37 -0.02 -3.24 -10.30
C ASP A 37 1.13 -2.40 -10.86
N ALA A 38 0.84 -1.16 -11.20
CA ALA A 38 1.77 -0.17 -11.72
C ALA A 38 1.99 0.96 -10.71
N GLU A 39 2.55 2.08 -11.17
CA GLU A 39 2.64 3.29 -10.38
C GLU A 39 1.27 3.72 -9.83
N VAL A 40 1.27 4.33 -8.64
CA VAL A 40 0.04 4.84 -8.01
C VAL A 40 -0.62 5.86 -8.96
N PRO A 41 -1.89 5.68 -9.35
CA PRO A 41 -2.57 6.61 -10.26
C PRO A 41 -2.64 8.03 -9.71
N GLU A 42 -2.57 9.01 -10.60
CA GLU A 42 -2.67 10.42 -10.23
C GLU A 42 -4.03 10.77 -9.60
N GLU A 43 -5.10 10.09 -10.01
CA GLU A 43 -6.42 10.22 -9.41
C GLU A 43 -6.42 9.82 -7.94
N PHE A 44 -5.67 8.76 -7.59
CA PHE A 44 -5.50 8.35 -6.19
C PHE A 44 -4.77 9.44 -5.43
N ARG A 45 -3.69 10.01 -5.98
CA ARG A 45 -2.93 11.11 -5.35
C ARG A 45 -3.80 12.35 -5.13
N ARG A 46 -4.67 12.69 -6.09
CA ARG A 46 -5.61 13.82 -5.97
C ARG A 46 -6.69 13.60 -4.91
N ALA A 47 -7.08 12.36 -4.66
CA ALA A 47 -8.07 12.01 -3.64
C ALA A 47 -7.55 12.18 -2.20
N ILE A 48 -6.23 12.29 -2.01
CA ILE A 48 -5.55 12.49 -0.71
C ILE A 48 -4.72 13.80 -0.71
N PRO A 49 -5.37 14.98 -0.83
CA PRO A 49 -4.67 16.25 -0.98
C PRO A 49 -3.81 16.63 0.23
N HIS A 50 -4.06 16.04 1.40
CA HIS A 50 -3.34 16.32 2.64
C HIS A 50 -2.02 15.55 2.77
N ALA A 51 -1.76 14.56 1.91
CA ALA A 51 -0.49 13.85 1.89
C ALA A 51 0.54 14.72 1.15
N ASP A 52 1.31 15.51 1.89
CA ASP A 52 2.45 16.25 1.35
C ASP A 52 3.59 15.31 0.91
N GLY A 53 4.59 15.84 0.20
CA GLY A 53 5.70 15.03 -0.31
C GLY A 53 6.43 14.26 0.79
N ALA A 54 6.59 14.85 1.97
CA ALA A 54 7.22 14.17 3.11
C ALA A 54 6.38 12.99 3.63
N THR A 55 5.05 13.12 3.66
CA THR A 55 4.14 12.05 4.08
C THR A 55 4.13 10.91 3.07
N ARG A 56 4.14 11.23 1.78
CA ARG A 56 4.21 10.22 0.72
C ARG A 56 5.53 9.47 0.70
N LEU A 57 6.66 10.18 0.88
CA LEU A 57 7.99 9.58 1.04
C LEU A 57 8.02 8.58 2.21
N ARG A 58 7.45 8.96 3.37
CA ARG A 58 7.32 8.04 4.50
C ARG A 58 6.40 6.86 4.18
N GLY A 59 5.32 7.07 3.42
CA GLY A 59 4.43 6.02 2.96
C GLY A 59 5.15 5.00 2.07
N ALA A 60 5.97 5.48 1.14
CA ALA A 60 6.85 4.66 0.32
C ALA A 60 7.84 3.85 1.18
N ALA A 61 8.44 4.45 2.21
CA ALA A 61 9.30 3.71 3.15
C ALA A 61 8.56 2.57 3.87
N TRP A 62 7.28 2.75 4.21
CA TRP A 62 6.44 1.66 4.75
C TRP A 62 6.19 0.55 3.73
N VAL A 63 5.93 0.89 2.47
CA VAL A 63 5.79 -0.09 1.38
C VAL A 63 7.07 -0.90 1.20
N LEU A 64 8.24 -0.25 1.25
CA LEU A 64 9.53 -0.94 1.21
C LEU A 64 9.68 -1.93 2.37
N ARG A 65 9.30 -1.51 3.60
CA ARG A 65 9.30 -2.40 4.78
C ARG A 65 8.40 -3.63 4.56
N PHE A 66 7.20 -3.44 4.01
CA PHE A 66 6.31 -4.57 3.70
C PHE A 66 6.87 -5.48 2.61
N ALA A 67 7.46 -4.92 1.56
CA ALA A 67 8.08 -5.70 0.49
C ALA A 67 9.18 -6.61 1.05
N LEU A 68 10.05 -6.07 1.90
CA LEU A 68 11.09 -6.85 2.59
C LEU A 68 10.50 -7.92 3.51
N MET A 69 9.53 -7.56 4.36
CA MET A 69 8.84 -8.51 5.24
C MET A 69 8.21 -9.68 4.47
N TYR A 70 7.66 -9.42 3.29
CA TYR A 70 7.07 -10.46 2.45
C TYR A 70 8.12 -11.37 1.80
N LEU A 71 9.25 -10.81 1.36
CA LEU A 71 10.36 -11.54 0.75
C LEU A 71 11.16 -12.39 1.74
N THR A 72 11.25 -11.94 3.00
CA THR A 72 12.01 -12.63 4.06
C THR A 72 11.12 -13.49 4.94
N ASN A 73 9.90 -13.79 4.50
CA ASN A 73 8.96 -14.57 5.30
C ASN A 73 9.48 -16.01 5.50
N PRO A 74 9.65 -16.48 6.76
CA PRO A 74 10.25 -17.78 7.05
C PRO A 74 9.39 -18.97 6.65
N ALA A 75 8.08 -18.77 6.44
CA ALA A 75 7.15 -19.82 6.05
C ALA A 75 7.16 -20.13 4.54
N ASP A 76 8.07 -19.51 3.78
CA ASP A 76 8.20 -19.62 2.31
C ASP A 76 6.83 -19.56 1.60
N ASN A 77 6.06 -18.52 1.88
CA ASN A 77 4.72 -18.37 1.33
C ASN A 77 4.80 -17.76 -0.09
N PRO A 78 4.49 -18.52 -1.16
CA PRO A 78 4.67 -18.04 -2.53
C PRO A 78 3.85 -16.78 -2.84
N ARG A 79 2.67 -16.63 -2.24
CA ARG A 79 1.81 -15.45 -2.43
C ARG A 79 2.43 -14.20 -1.83
N LEU A 80 3.07 -14.31 -0.67
CA LEU A 80 3.76 -13.18 -0.05
C LEU A 80 5.03 -12.86 -0.84
N ASN A 81 5.81 -13.87 -1.21
CA ASN A 81 7.00 -13.70 -2.07
C ASN A 81 6.66 -12.94 -3.37
N SER A 82 5.58 -13.33 -4.07
CA SER A 82 5.13 -12.62 -5.28
C SER A 82 4.76 -11.16 -5.01
N LYS A 83 4.07 -10.87 -3.89
CA LYS A 83 3.76 -9.47 -3.50
C LYS A 83 5.02 -8.67 -3.25
N GLY A 84 5.97 -9.21 -2.49
CA GLY A 84 7.24 -8.54 -2.20
C GLY A 84 8.06 -8.23 -3.45
N ARG A 85 8.18 -9.21 -4.37
CA ARG A 85 8.87 -9.03 -5.67
C ARG A 85 8.24 -7.97 -6.57
N ARG A 86 6.93 -7.74 -6.45
CA ARG A 86 6.20 -6.71 -7.19
C ARG A 86 6.32 -5.33 -6.56
N LEU A 87 6.22 -5.25 -5.22
CA LEU A 87 6.26 -3.98 -4.51
C LEU A 87 7.65 -3.33 -4.51
N LEU A 88 8.71 -4.14 -4.43
CA LEU A 88 10.08 -3.63 -4.30
C LEU A 88 10.50 -2.74 -5.50
N PRO A 89 10.33 -3.14 -6.77
CA PRO A 89 10.66 -2.25 -7.89
C PRO A 89 9.74 -1.02 -7.96
N SER A 90 8.44 -1.19 -7.71
CA SER A 90 7.42 -0.13 -7.80
C SER A 90 7.71 1.04 -6.85
N VAL A 91 8.24 0.76 -5.66
CA VAL A 91 8.59 1.81 -4.69
C VAL A 91 9.96 2.45 -4.99
N MET A 92 10.90 1.68 -5.55
CA MET A 92 12.25 2.16 -5.89
C MET A 92 12.27 3.02 -7.16
N SER A 93 11.33 2.84 -8.09
CA SER A 93 11.22 3.67 -9.30
C SER A 93 10.35 4.91 -9.13
N GLY A 94 9.72 5.08 -7.97
CA GLY A 94 8.78 6.16 -7.67
C GLY A 94 9.36 7.14 -6.65
N GLU A 95 8.70 7.29 -5.51
CA GLU A 95 9.01 8.31 -4.49
C GLU A 95 10.36 8.15 -3.76
N LEU A 96 11.08 7.03 -3.96
CA LEU A 96 12.41 6.80 -3.39
C LEU A 96 13.55 6.94 -4.42
N ALA A 97 13.25 7.34 -5.67
CA ALA A 97 14.22 7.64 -6.72
C ALA A 97 14.72 9.09 -6.62
#